data_AF-A0A8H9XN27-F1
#
_entry.id   AF-A0A8H9XN27-F1
#
_cell.length_a   1.000
_cell.length_b   1.000
_cell.length_c   1.000
_cell.angle_alpha   90.00
_cell.angle_beta   90.00
_cell.angle_gamma   90.00
#
_symmetry.space_group_name_H-M   'P 1'
#
loop_
_entity.id
_entity.type
_entity.pdbx_description
1 polymer ?
#
loop_
_entity_poly.entity_id
_entity_poly.type
_entity_poly.pdbx_seq_one_letter_code
_entity_poly.pdbx_strand_id
1 'polypeptide(L)'
;MLQEELCSVVEASGASLEKGRHDQLLTALRALLLSRKNPFGDIKSDGTVKTALENLGLGEAAKRNVGTGANQIPDMGSFTLSVSGTGYQKLPSGFILQWGSIGAPGIAQDVVTHFPIAFPNRCLRVLVSQDYTPDSGAVGYIACAGFSPDPVKFISRASTPGLGASFLALGC
;
A
#
# COMPACT_ATOMS: atom_id res chain seq x y z
N MET A 1 62.29 5.33 0.62
CA MET A 1 61.41 6.39 1.17
C MET A 1 60.27 6.75 0.23
N LEU A 2 60.43 7.52 -0.86
CA LEU A 2 59.26 7.90 -1.69
C LEU A 2 58.80 6.81 -2.69
N GLN A 3 59.75 6.13 -3.33
CA GLN A 3 59.41 5.09 -4.32
C GLN A 3 58.71 3.89 -3.67
N GLU A 4 59.09 3.54 -2.44
CA GLU A 4 58.45 2.47 -1.67
C GLU A 4 56.98 2.81 -1.35
N GLU A 5 56.69 4.03 -0.89
CA GLU A 5 55.32 4.50 -0.63
C GLU A 5 54.44 4.43 -1.89
N LEU A 6 54.98 4.88 -3.04
CA LEU A 6 54.24 4.82 -4.31
C LEU A 6 54.02 3.38 -4.78
N CYS A 7 54.98 2.49 -4.56
CA CYS A 7 54.82 1.06 -4.83
C CYS A 7 53.73 0.45 -3.93
N SER A 8 53.71 0.77 -2.63
CA SER A 8 52.70 0.28 -1.69
C SER A 8 51.28 0.69 -2.08
N VAL A 9 51.07 1.89 -2.63
CA VAL A 9 49.75 2.32 -3.14
C VAL A 9 49.29 1.46 -4.31
N VAL A 10 50.20 1.08 -5.21
CA VAL A 10 49.86 0.23 -6.38
C VAL A 10 49.47 -1.17 -5.91
N GLU A 11 50.26 -1.75 -5.00
CA GLU A 11 49.99 -3.07 -4.44
C GLU A 11 48.70 -3.10 -3.61
N ALA A 12 48.42 -2.04 -2.85
CA ALA A 12 47.17 -1.92 -2.07
C ALA A 12 45.91 -1.90 -2.95
N SER A 13 46.02 -1.45 -4.20
CA SER A 13 44.92 -1.54 -5.18
C SER A 13 44.69 -2.96 -5.74
N GLY A 14 45.54 -3.93 -5.36
CA GLY A 14 45.55 -5.29 -5.89
C GLY A 14 46.28 -5.45 -7.22
N ALA A 15 47.03 -4.44 -7.67
CA ALA A 15 47.79 -4.48 -8.91
C ALA A 15 49.26 -4.85 -8.67
N SER A 16 49.86 -5.59 -9.60
CA SER A 16 51.29 -5.93 -9.56
C SER A 16 52.16 -4.82 -10.13
N LEU A 17 53.38 -4.68 -9.60
CA LEU A 17 54.36 -3.71 -10.10
C LEU A 17 54.96 -4.15 -11.44
N GLU A 18 54.87 -3.27 -12.44
CA GLU A 18 55.34 -3.52 -13.81
C GLU A 18 56.26 -2.40 -14.30
N LYS A 19 57.54 -2.69 -14.49
CA LYS A 19 58.55 -1.66 -14.87
C LYS A 19 58.24 -0.93 -16.18
N GLY A 20 57.52 -1.56 -17.12
CA GLY A 20 57.14 -0.98 -18.41
C GLY A 20 55.83 -0.19 -18.40
N ARG A 21 55.10 -0.16 -17.27
CA ARG A 21 53.77 0.43 -17.18
C ARG A 21 53.82 1.79 -16.47
N HIS A 22 53.44 2.86 -17.17
CA HIS A 22 53.59 4.24 -16.67
C HIS A 22 52.29 4.86 -16.10
N ASP A 23 51.21 4.09 -15.97
CA ASP A 23 49.91 4.53 -15.45
C ASP A 23 49.49 3.78 -14.17
N GLN A 24 50.42 3.08 -13.52
CA GLN A 24 50.15 2.23 -12.36
C GLN A 24 49.55 3.01 -11.19
N LEU A 25 50.17 4.15 -10.83
CA LEU A 25 49.67 4.99 -9.75
C LEU A 25 48.28 5.56 -10.05
N LEU A 26 48.06 6.02 -11.28
CA LEU A 26 46.75 6.53 -11.70
C LEU A 26 45.69 5.43 -11.68
N THR A 27 46.05 4.21 -12.10
CA THR A 27 45.17 3.03 -12.04
C THR A 27 44.84 2.69 -10.59
N ALA A 28 45.84 2.67 -9.72
CA ALA A 28 45.67 2.36 -8.31
C ALA A 28 44.77 3.37 -7.60
N LEU A 29 44.99 4.67 -7.81
CA LEU A 29 44.13 5.71 -7.26
C LEU A 29 42.68 5.60 -7.75
N ARG A 30 42.45 5.19 -9.01
CA ARG A 30 41.09 4.96 -9.52
C ARG A 30 40.41 3.73 -8.91
N ALA A 31 41.19 2.74 -8.49
CA ALA A 31 40.68 1.54 -7.83
C ALA A 31 40.45 1.77 -6.33
N LEU A 32 41.33 2.51 -5.67
CA LEU A 32 41.28 2.81 -4.23
C LEU A 32 40.28 3.91 -3.86
N LEU A 33 39.94 4.79 -4.80
CA LEU A 33 39.04 5.91 -4.56
C LEU A 33 37.67 5.66 -5.20
N LEU A 34 36.62 6.17 -4.55
CA LEU A 34 35.25 6.12 -5.04
C LEU A 34 35.16 6.69 -6.46
N SER A 35 34.68 5.87 -7.39
CA SER A 35 34.43 6.28 -8.76
C SER A 35 33.06 6.96 -8.89
N ARG A 36 33.01 8.14 -9.51
CA ARG A 36 31.74 8.83 -9.81
C ARG A 36 30.85 8.07 -10.79
N LYS A 37 31.41 7.12 -11.55
CA LYS A 37 30.65 6.27 -12.48
C LYS A 37 29.90 5.14 -11.76
N ASN A 38 30.35 4.74 -10.56
CA ASN A 38 29.72 3.72 -9.73
C ASN A 38 29.92 4.03 -8.24
N PRO A 39 29.31 5.12 -7.73
CA PRO A 39 29.47 5.51 -6.34
C PRO A 39 28.98 4.39 -5.41
N PHE A 40 29.74 4.13 -4.34
CA PHE A 40 29.46 3.10 -3.32
C PHE A 40 29.57 1.63 -3.80
N GLY A 41 30.18 1.38 -4.96
CA GLY A 41 30.43 0.02 -5.45
C GLY A 41 31.44 -0.76 -4.60
N ASP A 42 32.38 -0.07 -3.95
CA ASP A 42 33.36 -0.58 -2.99
C ASP A 42 32.69 -1.22 -1.77
N ILE A 43 31.67 -0.59 -1.17
CA ILE A 43 30.91 -1.14 -0.03
C ILE A 43 30.36 -2.54 -0.34
N LYS A 44 29.91 -2.77 -1.58
CA LYS A 44 29.43 -4.08 -2.02
C LYS A 44 30.59 -5.07 -2.21
N SER A 45 31.67 -4.64 -2.84
CA SER A 45 32.86 -5.47 -3.08
C SER A 45 33.53 -5.92 -1.79
N ASP A 46 33.55 -5.05 -0.78
CA ASP A 46 34.15 -5.31 0.54
C ASP A 46 33.27 -6.20 1.43
N GLY A 47 32.03 -6.50 1.01
CA GLY A 47 31.07 -7.25 1.82
C GLY A 47 30.54 -6.48 3.03
N THR A 48 30.71 -5.15 3.08
CA THR A 48 30.40 -4.29 4.24
C THR A 48 29.03 -3.62 4.17
N VAL A 49 28.15 -4.05 3.25
CA VAL A 49 26.79 -3.49 3.07
C VAL A 49 26.02 -3.40 4.39
N LYS A 50 26.11 -4.42 5.26
CA LYS A 50 25.44 -4.43 6.56
C LYS A 50 25.90 -3.25 7.44
N THR A 51 27.21 -3.08 7.61
CA THR A 51 27.79 -1.98 8.38
C THR A 51 27.45 -0.62 7.77
N ALA A 52 27.41 -0.52 6.44
CA ALA A 52 27.01 0.71 5.77
C ALA A 52 25.54 1.09 6.06
N LEU A 53 24.63 0.12 6.03
CA LEU A 53 23.23 0.34 6.43
C LEU A 53 23.12 0.78 7.89
N GLU A 54 23.87 0.15 8.80
CA GLU A 54 23.92 0.50 10.23
C GLU A 54 24.43 1.93 10.45
N ASN A 55 25.53 2.32 9.80
CA ASN A 55 26.10 3.67 9.90
C ASN A 55 25.14 4.76 9.38
N LEU A 56 24.31 4.45 8.38
CA LEU A 56 23.29 5.35 7.85
C LEU A 56 21.98 5.31 8.65
N GLY A 57 21.86 4.44 9.66
CA GLY A 57 20.61 4.24 10.41
C GLY A 57 19.48 3.62 9.60
N LEU A 58 19.80 2.89 8.52
CA LEU A 58 18.82 2.25 7.64
C LEU A 58 18.37 0.91 8.21
N GLY A 59 17.07 0.82 8.52
CA GLY A 59 16.44 -0.39 9.04
C GLY A 59 15.95 -1.38 7.97
N GLU A 60 15.19 -2.38 8.40
CA GLU A 60 14.66 -3.45 7.53
C GLU A 60 13.83 -2.94 6.35
N ALA A 61 13.11 -1.83 6.51
CA ALA A 61 12.27 -1.28 5.45
C ALA A 61 13.08 -0.88 4.21
N ALA A 62 14.30 -0.35 4.39
CA ALA A 62 15.18 0.05 3.28
C ALA A 62 15.66 -1.14 2.43
N LYS A 63 15.52 -2.37 2.95
CA LYS A 63 15.90 -3.61 2.27
C LYS A 63 14.72 -4.30 1.56
N ARG A 64 13.50 -3.79 1.70
CA ARG A 64 12.28 -4.41 1.16
C ARG A 64 11.86 -3.74 -0.14
N ASN A 65 11.43 -4.56 -1.10
CA ASN A 65 10.80 -4.07 -2.32
C ASN A 65 9.37 -3.58 -2.06
N VAL A 66 8.86 -2.71 -2.93
CA VAL A 66 7.44 -2.34 -2.96
C VAL A 66 6.65 -3.42 -3.71
N GLY A 67 5.53 -3.87 -3.13
CA GLY A 67 4.64 -4.88 -3.72
C GLY A 67 3.88 -5.71 -2.67
N THR A 68 3.17 -6.74 -3.14
CA THR A 68 2.28 -7.60 -2.32
C THR A 68 2.84 -8.99 -2.00
N GLY A 69 4.08 -9.28 -2.41
CA GLY A 69 4.78 -10.52 -2.13
C GLY A 69 5.28 -10.63 -0.68
N ALA A 70 5.78 -11.82 -0.32
CA ALA A 70 6.36 -12.05 1.00
C ALA A 70 7.51 -11.06 1.30
N ASN A 71 7.51 -10.49 2.50
CA ASN A 71 8.49 -9.49 2.96
C ASN A 71 8.56 -8.19 2.14
N GLN A 72 7.51 -7.81 1.41
CA GLN A 72 7.42 -6.53 0.70
C GLN A 72 6.65 -5.47 1.51
N ILE A 73 6.81 -4.20 1.10
CA ILE A 73 6.01 -3.08 1.60
C ILE A 73 4.89 -2.82 0.56
N PRO A 74 3.61 -3.04 0.89
CA PRO A 74 2.52 -2.77 -0.03
C PRO A 74 2.42 -1.28 -0.38
N ASP A 75 2.16 -0.96 -1.64
CA ASP A 75 1.74 0.38 -2.02
C ASP A 75 0.24 0.61 -1.75
N MET A 76 -0.21 1.85 -1.89
CA MET A 76 -1.62 2.20 -1.66
C MET A 76 -2.58 1.57 -2.70
N GLY A 77 -2.08 1.25 -3.90
CA GLY A 77 -2.87 0.61 -4.97
C GLY A 77 -3.09 -0.89 -4.75
N SER A 78 -2.34 -1.49 -3.82
CA SER A 78 -2.42 -2.90 -3.47
C SER A 78 -3.68 -3.27 -2.68
N PHE A 79 -4.39 -2.28 -2.13
CA PHE A 79 -5.63 -2.52 -1.38
C PHE A 79 -6.80 -2.77 -2.32
N THR A 80 -7.42 -3.94 -2.21
CA THR A 80 -8.55 -4.33 -3.07
C THR A 80 -9.73 -3.40 -2.84
N LEU A 81 -10.24 -2.82 -3.93
CA LEU A 81 -11.40 -1.94 -3.92
C LEU A 81 -12.15 -2.01 -5.25
N SER A 82 -13.43 -1.63 -5.21
CA SER A 82 -14.28 -1.43 -6.37
C SER A 82 -14.95 -0.07 -6.25
N VAL A 83 -14.51 0.92 -7.06
CA VAL A 83 -15.11 2.26 -7.11
C VAL A 83 -16.19 2.29 -8.18
N SER A 84 -17.39 1.84 -7.79
CA SER A 84 -18.59 2.00 -8.61
C SER A 84 -19.72 2.58 -7.73
N GLY A 85 -20.89 2.86 -8.32
CA GLY A 85 -22.07 3.32 -7.56
C GLY A 85 -22.42 2.38 -6.40
N THR A 86 -22.20 1.08 -6.58
CA THR A 86 -22.19 0.06 -5.52
C THR A 86 -20.77 -0.51 -5.42
N GLY A 87 -20.10 -0.31 -4.29
CA GLY A 87 -18.67 -0.51 -4.20
C GLY A 87 -18.17 -0.86 -2.82
N TYR A 88 -16.88 -1.14 -2.73
CA TYR A 88 -16.22 -1.47 -1.48
C TYR A 88 -14.75 -1.06 -1.50
N GLN A 89 -14.17 -0.94 -0.31
CA GLN A 89 -12.74 -0.80 -0.10
C GLN A 89 -12.33 -1.66 1.10
N LYS A 90 -11.34 -2.54 0.89
CA LYS A 90 -10.69 -3.27 1.97
C LYS A 90 -9.55 -2.42 2.54
N LEU A 91 -9.50 -2.30 3.86
CA LEU A 91 -8.48 -1.54 4.58
C LEU A 91 -7.40 -2.49 5.11
N PRO A 92 -6.14 -2.04 5.22
CA PRO A 92 -5.05 -2.83 5.81
C PRO A 92 -5.30 -3.27 7.26
N SER A 93 -6.21 -2.62 7.97
CA SER A 93 -6.65 -3.01 9.32
C SER A 93 -7.54 -4.26 9.35
N GLY A 94 -7.94 -4.79 8.19
CA GLY A 94 -8.90 -5.87 8.06
C GLY A 94 -10.36 -5.40 8.02
N PHE A 95 -10.61 -4.11 8.22
CA PHE A 95 -11.94 -3.54 8.01
C PHE A 95 -12.27 -3.45 6.52
N ILE A 96 -13.57 -3.54 6.23
CA ILE A 96 -14.11 -3.37 4.89
C ILE A 96 -15.19 -2.29 4.98
N LEU A 97 -15.07 -1.27 4.12
CA LEU A 97 -16.11 -0.29 3.87
C LEU A 97 -16.88 -0.70 2.61
N GLN A 98 -18.20 -0.64 2.65
CA GLN A 98 -19.06 -0.97 1.52
C GLN A 98 -20.16 0.08 1.37
N TRP A 99 -20.53 0.42 0.15
CA TRP A 99 -21.60 1.39 -0.13
C TRP A 99 -22.43 0.94 -1.33
N GLY A 100 -23.62 1.51 -1.45
CA GLY A 100 -24.50 1.27 -2.58
C GLY A 100 -25.90 1.80 -2.37
N SER A 101 -26.77 1.49 -3.31
CA SER A 101 -28.20 1.83 -3.26
C SER A 101 -29.02 0.74 -2.58
N ILE A 102 -30.13 1.15 -1.97
CA ILE A 102 -31.19 0.32 -1.41
C ILE A 102 -32.35 0.33 -2.40
N GLY A 103 -33.00 -0.82 -2.61
CA GLY A 103 -34.16 -0.91 -3.49
C GLY A 103 -35.32 -0.03 -3.00
N ALA A 104 -36.01 0.64 -3.94
CA ALA A 104 -37.13 1.52 -3.66
C ALA A 104 -38.47 0.89 -4.13
N PRO A 105 -39.06 -0.03 -3.35
CA PRO A 105 -40.32 -0.65 -3.74
C PRO A 105 -41.45 0.38 -3.80
N GLY A 106 -42.36 0.22 -4.77
CA GLY A 106 -43.56 1.07 -4.89
C GLY A 106 -44.60 0.88 -3.80
N ILE A 107 -44.37 -0.03 -2.85
CA ILE A 107 -45.20 -0.27 -1.67
C ILE A 107 -44.34 -0.27 -0.40
N ALA A 108 -44.94 0.08 0.74
CA ALA A 108 -44.25 0.10 2.02
C ALA A 108 -43.98 -1.33 2.53
N GLN A 109 -42.72 -1.75 2.51
CA GLN A 109 -42.27 -3.08 2.96
C GLN A 109 -40.82 -3.06 3.45
N ASP A 110 -40.43 -4.14 4.12
CA ASP A 110 -39.03 -4.36 4.45
C ASP A 110 -38.24 -4.70 3.18
N VAL A 111 -37.06 -4.09 3.05
CA VAL A 111 -36.16 -4.25 1.92
C VAL A 111 -34.91 -4.98 2.40
N VAL A 112 -34.61 -6.10 1.75
CA VAL A 112 -33.36 -6.83 1.95
C VAL A 112 -32.31 -6.29 0.98
N THR A 113 -31.20 -5.79 1.50
CA THR A 113 -30.08 -5.29 0.67
C THR A 113 -28.84 -6.14 0.93
N HIS A 114 -28.23 -6.62 -0.15
CA HIS A 114 -27.01 -7.42 -0.10
C HIS A 114 -25.78 -6.52 -0.25
N PHE A 115 -24.74 -6.79 0.51
CA PHE A 115 -23.47 -6.10 0.38
C PHE A 115 -22.75 -6.51 -0.92
N PRO A 116 -21.95 -5.61 -1.54
CA PRO A 116 -21.14 -5.92 -2.71
C PRO A 116 -20.28 -7.19 -2.56
N ILE A 117 -19.71 -7.39 -1.36
CA ILE A 117 -19.02 -8.61 -0.94
C ILE A 117 -19.46 -9.00 0.48
N ALA A 118 -19.35 -10.29 0.82
CA ALA A 118 -19.56 -10.71 2.20
C ALA A 118 -18.44 -10.16 3.11
N PHE A 119 -18.82 -9.68 4.29
CA PHE A 119 -17.86 -9.43 5.37
C PHE A 119 -17.31 -10.77 5.88
N PRO A 120 -15.99 -10.97 5.98
CA PRO A 120 -15.43 -12.27 6.37
C PRO A 120 -15.92 -12.81 7.71
N ASN A 121 -16.19 -11.92 8.69
CA ASN A 121 -16.70 -12.28 10.01
C ASN A 121 -18.14 -11.80 10.22
N ARG A 122 -18.38 -10.49 10.15
CA ARG A 122 -19.71 -9.87 10.38
C ARG A 122 -19.78 -8.42 9.91
N CYS A 123 -20.99 -7.96 9.64
CA CYS A 123 -21.25 -6.53 9.59
C CYS A 123 -21.19 -5.93 11.01
N LEU A 124 -20.52 -4.79 11.17
CA LEU A 124 -20.43 -4.10 12.46
C LEU A 124 -21.44 -2.95 12.54
N ARG A 125 -21.60 -2.22 11.44
CA ARG A 125 -22.54 -1.11 11.35
C ARG A 125 -23.01 -0.88 9.92
N VAL A 126 -24.30 -0.57 9.77
CA VAL A 126 -24.86 0.05 8.56
C VAL A 126 -25.43 1.43 8.90
N LEU A 127 -25.09 2.43 8.11
CA LEU A 127 -25.72 3.73 8.05
C LEU A 127 -26.54 3.80 6.76
N VAL A 128 -27.74 4.36 6.85
CA VAL A 128 -28.66 4.50 5.72
C VAL A 128 -29.12 5.94 5.61
N SER A 129 -29.30 6.41 4.39
CA SER A 129 -29.90 7.71 4.08
C SER A 129 -30.97 7.54 3.02
N GLN A 130 -32.10 8.18 3.24
CA GLN A 130 -33.13 8.30 2.22
C GLN A 130 -32.65 9.33 1.19
N ASP A 131 -32.77 9.01 -0.09
CA ASP A 131 -32.44 9.95 -1.16
C ASP A 131 -33.56 11.00 -1.29
N TYR A 132 -33.23 12.14 -1.89
CA TYR A 132 -34.19 13.20 -2.20
C TYR A 132 -34.22 13.43 -3.70
N THR A 133 -35.42 13.42 -4.28
CA THR A 133 -35.63 13.87 -5.65
C THR A 133 -35.79 15.40 -5.63
N PRO A 134 -34.91 16.18 -6.30
CA PRO A 134 -35.04 17.62 -6.39
C PRO A 134 -36.46 18.03 -6.82
N ASP A 135 -36.98 19.07 -6.18
CA ASP A 135 -38.31 19.67 -6.43
C ASP A 135 -39.53 18.76 -6.19
N SER A 136 -39.33 17.53 -5.69
CA SER A 136 -40.45 16.61 -5.40
C SER A 136 -41.28 17.03 -4.19
N GLY A 137 -40.68 17.79 -3.25
CA GLY A 137 -41.27 18.04 -1.93
C GLY A 137 -41.45 16.79 -1.06
N ALA A 138 -41.01 15.62 -1.54
CA ALA A 138 -41.16 14.34 -0.85
C ALA A 138 -40.02 14.17 0.17
N VAL A 139 -40.37 14.23 1.45
CA VAL A 139 -39.45 13.96 2.56
C VAL A 139 -39.80 12.61 3.15
N GLY A 140 -38.78 11.79 3.43
CA GLY A 140 -38.94 10.49 4.04
C GLY A 140 -37.86 10.20 5.09
N TYR A 141 -38.08 9.15 5.86
CA TYR A 141 -37.10 8.60 6.78
C TYR A 141 -36.90 7.11 6.48
N ILE A 142 -35.70 6.63 6.79
CA ILE A 142 -35.34 5.22 6.65
C ILE A 142 -34.69 4.72 7.93
N ALA A 143 -35.03 3.49 8.31
CA ALA A 143 -34.38 2.77 9.38
C ALA A 143 -33.79 1.47 8.83
N CYS A 144 -32.73 0.98 9.45
CA CYS A 144 -32.16 -0.32 9.16
C CYS A 144 -31.83 -1.10 10.43
N ALA A 145 -31.74 -2.42 10.31
CA ALA A 145 -31.08 -3.28 11.29
C ALA A 145 -29.57 -3.02 11.24
N GLY A 146 -29.17 -1.87 11.79
CA GLY A 146 -27.82 -1.32 11.63
C GLY A 146 -26.74 -2.11 12.34
N PHE A 147 -27.09 -2.95 13.32
CA PHE A 147 -26.21 -3.97 13.89
C PHE A 147 -26.72 -5.33 13.41
N SER A 148 -26.02 -5.93 12.44
CA SER A 148 -26.41 -7.20 11.84
C SER A 148 -25.27 -8.20 11.98
N PRO A 149 -25.44 -9.34 12.66
CA PRO A 149 -24.45 -10.41 12.62
C PRO A 149 -24.35 -11.05 11.23
N ASP A 150 -25.29 -10.77 10.33
CA ASP A 150 -25.29 -11.28 8.96
C ASP A 150 -24.17 -10.60 8.14
N PRO A 151 -23.20 -11.37 7.61
CA PRO A 151 -22.10 -10.83 6.84
C PRO A 151 -22.47 -10.45 5.40
N VAL A 152 -23.65 -10.81 4.91
CA VAL A 152 -24.01 -10.75 3.48
C VAL A 152 -25.09 -9.70 3.21
N LYS A 153 -25.92 -9.37 4.19
CA LYS A 153 -27.07 -8.49 3.98
C LYS A 153 -27.48 -7.72 5.23
N PHE A 154 -28.33 -6.72 5.01
CA PHE A 154 -29.10 -6.04 6.05
C PHE A 154 -30.54 -5.83 5.58
N ILE A 155 -31.40 -5.50 6.54
CA ILE A 155 -32.81 -5.19 6.29
C ILE A 155 -33.04 -3.71 6.63
N SER A 156 -33.76 -3.02 5.76
CA SER A 156 -34.17 -1.63 5.96
C SER A 156 -35.64 -1.42 5.64
N ARG A 157 -36.22 -0.35 6.19
CA ARG A 157 -37.59 0.06 5.90
C ARG A 157 -37.65 1.58 5.76
N ALA A 158 -38.21 2.04 4.65
CA ALA A 158 -38.44 3.46 4.36
C ALA A 158 -39.90 3.85 4.60
N SER A 159 -40.14 5.12 4.94
CA SER A 159 -41.48 5.68 5.13
C SER A 159 -42.21 5.94 3.81
N THR A 160 -41.46 6.17 2.73
CA THR A 160 -41.97 6.71 1.48
C THR A 160 -41.71 5.72 0.34
N PRO A 161 -42.74 4.99 -0.12
CA PRO A 161 -42.59 4.06 -1.23
C PRO A 161 -42.09 4.73 -2.51
N GLY A 162 -41.25 4.04 -3.27
CA GLY A 162 -40.70 4.51 -4.54
C GLY A 162 -39.58 5.55 -4.44
N LEU A 163 -39.29 6.09 -3.26
CA LEU A 163 -38.15 6.99 -3.06
C LEU A 163 -36.86 6.18 -2.81
N GLY A 164 -35.79 6.53 -3.54
CA GLY A 164 -34.48 5.90 -3.45
C GLY A 164 -33.85 6.01 -2.05
N ALA A 165 -32.91 5.13 -1.74
CA ALA A 165 -32.08 5.25 -0.55
C ALA A 165 -30.69 4.65 -0.82
N SER A 166 -29.75 4.98 0.06
CA SER A 166 -28.35 4.59 -0.03
C SER A 166 -27.82 4.14 1.32
N PHE A 167 -26.73 3.37 1.31
CA PHE A 167 -26.07 2.89 2.53
C PHE A 167 -24.56 3.06 2.50
N LEU A 168 -24.00 3.15 3.71
CA LEU A 168 -22.59 2.97 4.01
C LEU A 168 -22.49 1.94 5.14
N ALA A 169 -21.72 0.88 4.92
CA ALA A 169 -21.53 -0.22 5.84
C ALA A 169 -20.06 -0.41 6.19
N LEU A 170 -19.81 -0.80 7.44
CA LEU A 170 -18.51 -1.17 7.98
C LEU A 170 -18.60 -2.59 8.55
N GLY A 171 -17.61 -3.42 8.24
CA GLY A 171 -17.51 -4.77 8.79
C GLY A 171 -16.10 -5.32 8.68
N CYS A 172 -15.91 -6.56 9.10
CA CYS A 172 -14.67 -7.31 9.03
C CYS A 172 -14.96 -8.79 8.87
#